data_AF-A0A9E3MQ29-F1
#
_entry.id   AF-A0A9E3MQ29-F1
#
_cell.length_a   1.000
_cell.length_b   1.000
_cell.length_c   1.000
_cell.angle_alpha   90.00
_cell.angle_beta   90.00
_cell.angle_gamma   90.00
#
_symmetry.space_group_name_H-M   'P 1'
#
loop_
_entity.id
_entity.type
_entity.pdbx_description
1 polymer ?
#
loop_
_entity_poly.entity_id
_entity_poly.type
_entity_poly.pdbx_seq_one_letter_code
_entity_poly.pdbx_strand_id
1 'polypeptide(L)'
;MTAILYPLAANAEQALSRPLARAAREAEARRRAGEAVAFTTDPVGPAFATREAALDAYRGRVEDERTGAAPEPEDRYCRLIEQVAEGAPRPKPVEPSFADGRRWPDPPAAPRTIWRLSVSYWRIASAERPLDAPQARQARRAGQPLDPDTLRAIARQPLRPTKPQQPLDIGLFETRPPEAPHIVMPDE
;
A
#
# COMPACT_ATOMS: atom_id res chain seq x y z
N MET A 1 -25.59 -23.50 -6.12
CA MET A 1 -24.53 -22.68 -5.51
C MET A 1 -24.18 -21.58 -6.49
N THR A 2 -24.55 -20.34 -6.17
CA THR A 2 -24.25 -19.17 -7.01
C THR A 2 -22.82 -18.73 -6.73
N ALA A 3 -22.03 -18.47 -7.79
CA ALA A 3 -20.63 -18.08 -7.66
C ALA A 3 -20.49 -16.57 -7.42
N ILE A 4 -19.45 -16.16 -6.69
CA ILE A 4 -19.12 -14.75 -6.50
C ILE A 4 -18.72 -14.14 -7.85
N LEU A 5 -19.30 -13.00 -8.19
CA LEU A 5 -18.99 -12.26 -9.42
C LEU A 5 -17.99 -11.16 -9.11
N TYR A 6 -16.71 -11.49 -9.20
CA TYR A 6 -15.64 -10.55 -8.88
C TYR A 6 -15.59 -9.40 -9.91
N PRO A 7 -15.49 -8.14 -9.45
CA PRO A 7 -15.35 -7.00 -10.35
C PRO A 7 -14.05 -7.06 -11.17
N LEU A 8 -14.10 -6.53 -12.38
CA LEU A 8 -12.95 -6.31 -13.25
C LEU A 8 -12.61 -4.81 -13.25
N ALA A 9 -11.40 -4.45 -12.84
CA ALA A 9 -11.00 -3.06 -12.70
C ALA A 9 -9.47 -2.88 -12.74
N ALA A 10 -9.01 -1.63 -12.87
CA ALA A 10 -7.59 -1.31 -12.82
C ALA A 10 -7.04 -1.30 -11.37
N ASN A 11 -7.87 -0.93 -10.39
CA ASN A 11 -7.52 -0.85 -8.97
C ASN A 11 -8.77 -1.07 -8.07
N ALA A 12 -8.56 -1.21 -6.76
CA ALA A 12 -9.63 -1.52 -5.82
C ALA A 12 -10.70 -0.42 -5.68
N GLU A 13 -10.32 0.86 -5.78
CA GLU A 13 -11.28 1.98 -5.75
C GLU A 13 -12.26 1.92 -6.94
N GLN A 14 -11.74 1.64 -8.14
CA GLN A 14 -12.57 1.40 -9.32
C GLN A 14 -13.41 0.13 -9.19
N ALA A 15 -12.85 -0.94 -8.63
CA ALA A 15 -13.59 -2.19 -8.40
C ALA A 15 -14.82 -1.96 -7.49
N LEU A 16 -14.72 -1.05 -6.52
CA LEU A 16 -15.80 -0.73 -5.58
C LEU A 16 -16.85 0.23 -6.14
N SER A 17 -16.42 1.21 -6.94
CA SER A 17 -17.26 2.34 -7.40
C SER A 17 -17.83 2.13 -8.79
N ARG A 18 -17.00 1.72 -9.77
CA ARG A 18 -17.37 1.63 -11.18
C ARG A 18 -16.52 0.54 -11.88
N PRO A 19 -16.79 -0.75 -11.61
CA PRO A 19 -16.10 -1.84 -12.28
C PRO A 19 -16.47 -1.87 -13.77
N LEU A 20 -15.53 -2.30 -14.61
CA LEU A 20 -15.73 -2.43 -16.05
C LEU A 20 -16.69 -3.58 -16.38
N ALA A 21 -16.56 -4.66 -15.63
CA ALA A 21 -17.44 -5.82 -15.70
C ALA A 21 -17.35 -6.63 -14.40
N ARG A 22 -18.06 -7.76 -14.34
CA ARG A 22 -17.91 -8.77 -13.29
C ARG A 22 -17.75 -10.15 -13.90
N ALA A 23 -16.97 -11.02 -13.25
CA ALA A 23 -16.70 -12.36 -13.74
C ALA A 23 -16.40 -13.33 -12.60
N ALA A 24 -16.92 -14.55 -12.69
CA ALA A 24 -16.66 -15.59 -11.69
C ALA A 24 -15.30 -16.27 -11.91
N ARG A 25 -14.83 -16.34 -13.16
CA ARG A 25 -13.63 -17.09 -13.56
C ARG A 25 -12.68 -16.23 -14.37
N GLU A 26 -11.40 -16.55 -14.29
CA GLU A 26 -10.34 -15.85 -15.02
C GLU A 26 -10.58 -15.81 -16.54
N ALA A 27 -11.02 -16.93 -17.13
CA ALA A 27 -11.29 -17.01 -18.57
C ALA A 27 -12.40 -16.04 -19.02
N GLU A 28 -13.40 -15.81 -18.17
CA GLU A 28 -14.46 -14.85 -18.43
C GLU A 28 -13.95 -13.41 -18.24
N ALA A 29 -13.21 -13.16 -17.16
CA ALA A 29 -12.60 -11.87 -16.88
C ALA A 29 -11.66 -11.43 -18.02
N ARG A 30 -10.80 -12.33 -18.51
CA ARG A 30 -9.90 -12.10 -19.65
C ARG A 30 -10.66 -11.76 -20.93
N ARG A 31 -11.75 -12.48 -21.21
CA ARG A 31 -12.61 -12.24 -22.39
C ARG A 31 -13.26 -10.85 -22.33
N ARG A 32 -13.72 -10.44 -21.14
CA ARG A 32 -14.35 -9.13 -20.92
C ARG A 32 -13.34 -7.99 -20.89
N ALA A 33 -12.12 -8.23 -20.41
CA ALA A 33 -11.04 -7.25 -20.38
C ALA A 33 -10.40 -7.03 -21.75
N GLY A 34 -10.39 -8.05 -22.62
CA GLY A 34 -9.66 -8.02 -23.88
C GLY A 34 -8.14 -8.22 -23.72
N GLU A 35 -7.65 -8.41 -22.50
CA GLU A 35 -6.24 -8.61 -22.18
C GLU A 35 -6.06 -9.48 -20.92
N ALA A 36 -4.81 -9.75 -20.54
CA ALA A 36 -4.49 -10.54 -19.36
C ALA A 36 -5.02 -9.88 -18.08
N VAL A 37 -5.42 -10.71 -17.12
CA VAL A 37 -5.94 -10.28 -15.82
C VAL A 37 -5.26 -11.08 -14.72
N ALA A 38 -5.18 -10.50 -13.51
CA ALA A 38 -4.68 -11.16 -12.32
C ALA A 38 -5.70 -11.03 -11.19
N PHE A 39 -5.95 -12.12 -10.45
CA PHE A 39 -6.79 -12.04 -9.26
C PHE A 39 -6.02 -11.36 -8.13
N THR A 40 -6.59 -10.34 -7.51
CA THR A 40 -5.93 -9.63 -6.43
C THR A 40 -6.92 -9.21 -5.34
N THR A 41 -6.39 -8.79 -4.20
CA THR A 41 -7.16 -8.37 -3.05
C THR A 41 -6.43 -7.25 -2.34
N ASP A 42 -6.99 -6.05 -2.38
CA ASP A 42 -6.36 -4.84 -1.86
C ASP A 42 -7.27 -4.14 -0.85
N PRO A 43 -6.70 -3.44 0.16
CA PRO A 43 -7.48 -2.56 1.03
C PRO A 43 -7.94 -1.30 0.27
N VAL A 44 -9.12 -0.79 0.61
CA VAL A 44 -9.76 0.35 -0.05
C VAL A 44 -10.46 1.25 0.97
N GLY A 45 -10.59 2.55 0.67
CA GLY A 45 -11.34 3.49 1.49
C GLY A 45 -10.71 3.81 2.86
N PRO A 46 -11.46 4.50 3.74
CA PRO A 46 -10.97 4.99 5.04
C PRO A 46 -10.62 3.87 6.03
N ALA A 47 -9.76 4.22 6.99
CA ALA A 47 -9.43 3.39 8.13
C ALA A 47 -10.30 3.75 9.34
N PHE A 48 -10.86 2.73 10.00
CA PHE A 48 -11.71 2.89 11.18
C PHE A 48 -10.99 2.38 12.43
N ALA A 49 -11.23 3.03 13.57
CA ALA A 49 -10.67 2.58 14.85
C ALA A 49 -11.35 1.32 15.38
N THR A 50 -12.63 1.11 15.05
CA THR A 50 -13.44 -0.01 15.53
C THR A 50 -14.08 -0.77 14.37
N ARG A 51 -14.40 -2.05 14.58
CA ARG A 51 -15.05 -2.89 13.58
C ARG A 51 -16.46 -2.40 13.30
N GLU A 52 -17.17 -1.97 14.34
CA GLU A 52 -18.56 -1.52 14.28
C GLU A 52 -18.70 -0.27 13.41
N ALA A 53 -17.79 0.69 13.54
CA ALA A 53 -17.78 1.88 12.69
C ALA A 53 -17.54 1.53 11.22
N ALA A 54 -16.70 0.54 10.93
CA ALA A 54 -16.49 0.06 9.58
C ALA A 54 -17.71 -0.70 9.02
N LEU A 55 -18.37 -1.53 9.84
CA LEU A 55 -19.61 -2.24 9.46
C LEU A 55 -20.73 -1.26 9.15
N ASP A 56 -20.89 -0.21 9.96
CA ASP A 56 -21.91 0.81 9.74
C ASP A 56 -21.64 1.62 8.46
N ALA A 57 -20.36 1.95 8.18
CA ALA A 57 -19.97 2.66 6.96
C ALA A 57 -20.18 1.83 5.68
N TYR A 58 -20.05 0.50 5.76
CA TYR A 58 -20.17 -0.41 4.62
C TYR A 58 -21.40 -1.33 4.68
N ARG A 59 -22.47 -0.85 5.32
CA ARG A 59 -23.73 -1.59 5.47
C ARG A 59 -24.22 -2.16 4.12
N GLY A 60 -24.56 -3.45 4.12
CA GLY A 60 -25.06 -4.16 2.93
C GLY A 60 -23.99 -4.55 1.91
N ARG A 61 -22.72 -4.15 2.10
CA ARG A 61 -21.59 -4.58 1.25
C ARG A 61 -20.73 -5.67 1.89
N VAL A 62 -20.82 -5.85 3.20
CA VAL A 62 -20.08 -6.86 3.96
C VAL A 62 -21.04 -7.64 4.83
N GLU A 63 -20.66 -8.85 5.20
CA GLU A 63 -21.41 -9.65 6.16
C GLU A 63 -21.34 -9.00 7.55
N ASP A 64 -22.51 -8.73 8.13
CA ASP A 64 -22.66 -8.13 9.45
C ASP A 64 -23.32 -9.13 10.41
N GLU A 65 -22.50 -9.76 11.25
CA GLU A 65 -22.93 -10.75 12.24
C GLU A 65 -23.90 -10.17 13.28
N ARG A 66 -23.89 -8.85 13.51
CA ARG A 66 -24.76 -8.21 14.50
C ARG A 66 -26.22 -8.20 14.04
N THR A 67 -26.43 -8.08 12.73
CA THR A 67 -27.76 -7.97 12.12
C THR A 67 -28.16 -9.22 11.34
N GLY A 68 -27.20 -10.11 11.07
CA GLY A 68 -27.37 -11.25 10.16
C GLY A 68 -27.45 -10.83 8.68
N ALA A 69 -27.26 -9.54 8.38
CA ALA A 69 -27.30 -9.04 7.01
C ALA A 69 -26.06 -9.50 6.25
N ALA A 70 -26.27 -10.11 5.10
CA ALA A 70 -25.21 -10.50 4.18
C ALA A 70 -25.56 -10.01 2.77
N PRO A 71 -24.59 -9.55 1.97
CA PRO A 71 -24.83 -9.28 0.57
C PRO A 71 -25.20 -10.58 -0.17
N GLU A 72 -25.86 -10.40 -1.31
CA GLU A 72 -26.16 -11.49 -2.23
C GLU A 72 -24.88 -12.30 -2.55
N PRO A 73 -24.97 -13.62 -2.76
CA PRO A 73 -23.79 -14.46 -2.99
C PRO A 73 -22.86 -13.95 -4.10
N GLU A 74 -23.42 -13.31 -5.13
CA GLU A 74 -22.67 -12.73 -6.24
C GLU A 74 -21.86 -11.49 -5.84
N ASP A 75 -22.28 -10.78 -4.81
CA ASP A 75 -21.69 -9.52 -4.33
C ASP A 75 -20.73 -9.69 -3.13
N ARG A 76 -20.42 -10.94 -2.74
CA ARG A 76 -19.51 -11.27 -1.64
C ARG A 76 -18.02 -11.13 -1.98
N TYR A 77 -17.66 -10.09 -2.72
CA TYR A 77 -16.27 -9.77 -3.07
C TYR A 77 -15.61 -8.76 -2.12
N CYS A 78 -16.35 -8.27 -1.12
CA CYS A 78 -15.92 -7.31 -0.11
C CYS A 78 -15.83 -7.98 1.27
N ARG A 79 -14.78 -7.66 2.03
CA ARG A 79 -14.62 -8.10 3.43
C ARG A 79 -13.96 -7.03 4.29
N LEU A 80 -14.30 -6.99 5.57
CA LEU A 80 -13.54 -6.18 6.52
C LEU A 80 -12.31 -6.94 6.99
N ILE A 81 -11.17 -6.25 7.05
CA ILE A 81 -9.93 -6.79 7.58
C ILE A 81 -9.39 -5.88 8.67
N GLU A 82 -8.85 -6.50 9.71
CA GLU A 82 -8.05 -5.82 10.72
C GLU A 82 -6.62 -5.69 10.20
N GLN A 83 -6.08 -4.46 10.24
CA GLN A 83 -4.73 -4.14 9.85
C GLN A 83 -4.01 -3.42 10.98
N VAL A 84 -2.70 -3.66 11.09
CA VAL A 84 -1.85 -2.87 11.98
C VAL A 84 -1.81 -1.43 11.47
N ALA A 85 -2.05 -0.47 12.37
CA ALA A 85 -2.02 0.95 12.04
C ALA A 85 -0.63 1.36 11.52
N GLU A 86 -0.61 2.28 10.56
CA GLU A 86 0.64 2.81 10.02
C GLU A 86 1.49 3.46 11.12
N GLY A 87 2.81 3.22 11.07
CA GLY A 87 3.74 3.70 12.08
C GLY A 87 3.82 2.84 13.35
N ALA A 88 2.98 1.80 13.50
CA ALA A 88 3.15 0.85 14.59
C ALA A 88 4.45 0.05 14.40
N PRO A 89 5.24 -0.15 15.48
CA PRO A 89 6.47 -0.90 15.39
C PRO A 89 6.16 -2.34 14.97
N ARG A 90 6.91 -2.87 13.99
CA ARG A 90 6.80 -4.28 13.63
C ARG A 90 7.13 -5.13 14.86
N PRO A 91 6.31 -6.14 15.18
CA PRO A 91 6.61 -7.02 16.30
C PRO A 91 7.96 -7.69 16.05
N LYS A 92 8.88 -7.53 16.99
CA LYS A 92 10.15 -8.26 16.95
C LYS A 92 9.88 -9.71 17.33
N PRO A 93 10.50 -10.70 16.69
CA PRO A 93 10.53 -12.05 17.22
C PRO A 93 11.07 -12.00 18.66
N VAL A 94 10.33 -12.57 19.60
CA VAL A 94 10.73 -12.67 21.01
C VAL A 94 10.91 -14.14 21.31
N GLU A 95 12.10 -14.51 21.81
CA GLU A 95 12.32 -15.84 22.36
C GLU A 95 11.50 -15.98 23.65
N PRO A 96 10.63 -17.00 23.78
CA PRO A 96 9.85 -17.19 24.98
C PRO A 96 10.76 -17.69 26.11
N SER A 97 11.21 -16.79 26.97
CA SER A 97 11.78 -17.14 28.26
C SER A 97 10.67 -17.31 29.30
N PHE A 98 10.83 -18.31 30.17
CA PHE A 98 9.92 -18.58 31.27
C PHE A 98 10.67 -18.42 32.61
N ALA A 99 10.04 -17.79 33.58
CA ALA A 99 10.46 -17.75 34.98
C ALA A 99 9.28 -18.18 35.85
N ASP A 100 9.49 -19.13 36.76
CA ASP A 100 8.46 -19.66 37.67
C ASP A 100 7.17 -20.11 36.97
N GLY A 101 7.30 -20.74 35.79
CA GLY A 101 6.17 -21.23 35.00
C GLY A 101 5.36 -20.14 34.29
N ARG A 102 5.82 -18.88 34.30
CA ARG A 102 5.20 -17.75 33.57
C ARG A 102 6.15 -17.21 32.52
N ARG A 103 5.59 -16.70 31.43
CA ARG A 103 6.38 -16.00 30.39
C ARG A 103 7.01 -14.77 31.02
N TRP A 104 8.32 -14.63 30.86
CA TRP A 104 9.10 -13.51 31.37
C TRP A 104 10.08 -13.05 30.29
N PRO A 105 10.20 -11.75 29.96
CA PRO A 105 9.40 -10.64 30.48
C PRO A 105 7.95 -10.66 29.96
N ASP A 106 7.10 -9.82 30.55
CA ASP A 106 5.75 -9.57 30.04
C ASP A 106 5.82 -9.15 28.56
N PRO A 107 4.91 -9.66 27.71
CA PRO A 107 4.90 -9.32 26.30
C PRO A 107 4.67 -7.82 26.10
N PRO A 108 5.28 -7.21 25.07
CA PRO A 108 4.98 -5.83 24.72
C PRO A 108 3.51 -5.66 24.37
N ALA A 109 2.98 -4.45 24.60
CA ALA A 109 1.61 -4.11 24.23
C ALA A 109 1.35 -4.41 22.74
N ALA A 110 0.15 -4.93 22.46
CA ALA A 110 -0.26 -5.21 21.09
C ALA A 110 -0.22 -3.92 20.25
N PRO A 111 0.21 -4.00 18.98
CA PRO A 111 0.21 -2.84 18.11
C PRO A 111 -1.24 -2.35 17.92
N ARG A 112 -1.40 -1.02 17.79
CA ARG A 112 -2.70 -0.44 17.48
C ARG A 112 -3.17 -0.98 16.13
N THR A 113 -4.41 -1.46 16.09
CA THR A 113 -5.05 -1.94 14.85
C THR A 113 -6.10 -0.95 14.36
N ILE A 114 -6.43 -1.07 13.08
CA ILE A 114 -7.46 -0.34 12.36
C ILE A 114 -8.24 -1.33 11.48
N TRP A 115 -9.48 -0.99 11.18
CA TRP A 115 -10.34 -1.76 10.29
C TRP A 115 -10.42 -1.09 8.93
N ARG A 116 -10.21 -1.86 7.86
CA ARG A 116 -10.35 -1.39 6.48
C ARG A 116 -11.19 -2.36 5.66
N LEU A 117 -11.85 -1.83 4.63
CA LEU A 117 -12.48 -2.67 3.61
C LEU A 117 -11.40 -3.26 2.71
N SER A 118 -11.53 -4.53 2.37
CA SER A 118 -10.71 -5.23 1.40
C SER A 118 -11.60 -5.75 0.28
N VAL A 119 -11.16 -5.53 -0.96
CA VAL A 119 -11.91 -5.88 -2.17
C VAL A 119 -11.11 -6.89 -2.97
N SER A 120 -11.73 -8.04 -3.27
CA SER A 120 -11.19 -9.03 -4.20
C SER A 120 -11.70 -8.76 -5.61
N TYR A 121 -10.80 -8.69 -6.59
CA TYR A 121 -11.16 -8.30 -7.96
C TYR A 121 -10.18 -8.87 -9.00
N TRP A 122 -10.64 -8.92 -10.25
CA TRP A 122 -9.79 -9.15 -11.41
C TRP A 122 -9.11 -7.83 -11.79
N ARG A 123 -7.80 -7.73 -11.57
CA ARG A 123 -6.99 -6.60 -11.97
C ARG A 123 -6.53 -6.78 -13.41
N ILE A 124 -6.67 -5.74 -14.21
CA ILE A 124 -6.16 -5.70 -15.58
C ILE A 124 -4.61 -5.70 -15.55
N ALA A 125 -3.96 -6.55 -16.33
CA ALA A 125 -2.50 -6.71 -16.27
C ALA A 125 -1.73 -5.45 -16.69
N SER A 126 -2.25 -4.68 -17.66
CA SER A 126 -1.69 -3.39 -18.06
C SER A 126 -1.88 -2.28 -17.01
N ALA A 127 -2.84 -2.43 -16.11
CA ALA A 127 -3.07 -1.46 -15.05
C ALA A 127 -1.90 -1.48 -14.07
N GLU A 128 -1.29 -0.31 -13.85
CA GLU A 128 -0.22 -0.18 -12.88
C GLU A 128 -0.70 -0.66 -11.51
N ARG A 129 0.10 -1.53 -10.90
CA ARG A 129 -0.09 -1.84 -9.48
C ARG A 129 0.29 -0.56 -8.72
N PRO A 130 -0.52 -0.07 -7.78
CA PRO A 130 -0.04 0.89 -6.80
C PRO A 130 1.00 0.16 -5.94
N LEU A 131 2.23 0.13 -6.44
CA LEU A 131 3.38 -0.28 -5.66
C LEU A 131 3.87 0.99 -5.00
N ASP A 132 3.80 1.03 -3.67
CA ASP A 132 4.74 1.82 -2.87
C ASP A 132 6.11 1.17 -3.03
N ALA A 133 6.67 1.24 -4.25
CA ALA A 133 7.98 0.75 -4.52
C ALA A 133 8.95 1.54 -3.63
N PRO A 134 9.78 0.86 -2.82
CA PRO A 134 10.78 1.55 -2.03
C PRO A 134 11.67 2.36 -2.98
N GLN A 135 11.99 3.60 -2.59
CA GLN A 135 12.86 4.43 -3.42
C GLN A 135 14.13 3.66 -3.79
N ALA A 136 14.58 3.78 -5.04
CA ALA A 136 15.71 3.01 -5.60
C ALA A 136 16.95 2.97 -4.67
N ARG A 137 17.24 4.07 -3.98
CA ARG A 137 18.36 4.15 -3.01
C ARG A 137 18.12 3.30 -1.75
N GLN A 138 16.91 3.26 -1.22
CA GLN A 138 16.57 2.41 -0.06
C GLN A 138 16.58 0.93 -0.46
N ALA A 139 16.04 0.60 -1.63
CA ALA A 139 16.04 -0.76 -2.16
C ALA A 139 17.47 -1.31 -2.35
N ARG A 140 18.39 -0.49 -2.89
CA ARG A 140 19.82 -0.84 -3.01
C ARG A 140 20.51 -1.02 -1.66
N ARG A 141 20.20 -0.16 -0.67
CA ARG A 141 20.82 -0.23 0.67
C ARG A 141 20.37 -1.46 1.47
N ALA A 142 19.18 -1.98 1.21
CA ALA A 142 18.62 -3.15 1.89
C ALA A 142 19.09 -4.50 1.33
N GLY A 143 19.74 -4.53 0.16
CA GLY A 143 20.34 -5.75 -0.41
C GLY A 143 19.36 -6.90 -0.70
N GLN A 144 18.06 -6.64 -0.77
CA GLN A 144 17.04 -7.67 -0.99
C GLN A 144 16.95 -8.06 -2.47
N PRO A 145 16.74 -9.35 -2.80
CA PRO A 145 16.35 -9.75 -4.14
C PRO A 145 15.00 -9.13 -4.47
N LEU A 146 14.97 -8.23 -5.44
CA LEU A 146 13.78 -7.51 -5.86
C LEU A 146 13.06 -8.30 -6.95
N ASP A 147 11.75 -8.44 -6.77
CA ASP A 147 10.86 -9.02 -7.77
C ASP A 147 10.87 -8.19 -9.09
N PRO A 148 10.78 -8.81 -10.28
CA PRO A 148 10.84 -8.10 -11.56
C PRO A 148 9.81 -6.99 -11.72
N ASP A 149 8.60 -7.14 -11.16
CA ASP A 149 7.58 -6.10 -11.23
C ASP A 149 7.92 -4.92 -10.30
N THR A 150 8.59 -5.20 -9.19
CA THR A 150 9.13 -4.18 -8.29
C THR A 150 10.26 -3.39 -8.96
N LEU A 151 11.15 -4.06 -9.70
CA LEU A 151 12.20 -3.38 -10.47
C LEU A 151 11.64 -2.45 -11.56
N ARG A 152 10.61 -2.90 -12.27
CA ARG A 152 9.92 -2.07 -13.29
C ARG A 152 9.24 -0.85 -12.66
N ALA A 153 8.63 -1.01 -11.49
CA ALA A 153 8.04 0.10 -10.75
C ALA A 153 9.11 1.12 -10.30
N ILE A 154 10.25 0.65 -9.77
CA ILE A 154 11.36 1.52 -9.36
C ILE A 154 11.93 2.30 -10.56
N ALA A 155 12.09 1.67 -11.72
CA ALA A 155 12.69 2.30 -12.90
C ALA A 155 11.84 3.42 -13.51
N ARG A 156 10.53 3.43 -13.28
CA ARG A 156 9.59 4.41 -13.83
C ARG A 156 9.30 5.58 -12.89
N GLN A 157 9.62 5.45 -11.60
CA GLN A 157 9.40 6.52 -10.63
C GLN A 157 10.40 7.66 -10.83
N PRO A 158 9.95 8.92 -10.93
CA PRO A 158 10.86 10.07 -10.89
C PRO A 158 11.59 10.09 -9.54
N LEU A 159 12.91 10.31 -9.57
CA LEU A 159 13.72 10.33 -8.35
C LEU A 159 13.21 11.43 -7.41
N ARG A 160 12.67 11.03 -6.26
CA ARG A 160 12.27 11.95 -5.21
C ARG A 160 13.45 12.23 -4.28
N PRO A 161 13.62 13.45 -3.77
CA PRO A 161 14.58 13.72 -2.71
C PRO A 161 14.24 12.86 -1.50
N THR A 162 15.20 12.06 -1.00
CA THR A 162 15.03 11.26 0.22
C THR A 162 15.12 12.08 1.50
N LYS A 163 15.70 13.28 1.40
CA LYS A 163 15.88 14.27 2.46
C LYS A 163 15.82 15.66 1.82
N PRO A 164 15.49 16.72 2.58
CA PRO A 164 15.73 18.10 2.13
C PRO A 164 17.17 18.21 1.63
N GLN A 165 17.37 18.83 0.46
CA GLN A 165 18.73 19.11 0.00
C GLN A 165 19.40 19.97 1.06
N GLN A 166 20.54 19.51 1.58
CA GLN A 166 21.39 20.39 2.37
C GLN A 166 21.78 21.57 1.47
N PRO A 167 21.75 22.81 1.98
CA PRO A 167 22.38 23.90 1.27
C PRO A 167 23.81 23.46 0.98
N LEU A 168 24.18 23.53 -0.30
CA LEU A 168 25.57 23.39 -0.66
C LEU A 168 26.25 24.65 -0.14
N ASP A 169 27.25 24.53 0.72
CA ASP A 169 28.17 25.62 1.09
C ASP A 169 29.10 25.93 -0.11
N ILE A 170 28.52 26.06 -1.30
CA ILE A 170 29.19 26.65 -2.45
C ILE A 170 28.94 28.13 -2.30
N GLY A 171 29.98 28.88 -1.90
CA GLY A 171 30.00 30.33 -2.02
C GLY A 171 29.86 30.69 -3.50
N LEU A 172 28.61 30.81 -3.96
CA LEU A 172 28.31 31.36 -5.27
C LEU A 172 28.67 32.85 -5.21
N PHE A 173 29.28 33.32 -6.29
CA PHE A 173 29.73 34.69 -6.54
C PHE A 173 31.18 34.97 -6.11
N GLU A 174 32.08 34.71 -7.07
CA GLU A 174 33.44 35.24 -7.11
C GLU A 174 33.40 36.57 -7.89
N THR A 175 33.68 37.69 -7.22
CA THR A 175 33.92 38.98 -7.90
C THR A 175 35.40 39.17 -8.17
N ARG A 176 35.73 39.61 -9.38
CA ARG A 176 37.09 40.04 -9.76
C ARG A 176 37.12 41.56 -9.92
N PRO A 177 37.87 42.30 -9.09
CA PRO A 177 37.96 43.74 -9.23
C PRO A 177 38.72 44.09 -10.52
N PRO A 178 38.29 45.12 -11.27
CA PRO A 178 38.91 45.52 -12.53
C PRO A 178 40.36 45.99 -12.35
N GLU A 179 40.72 46.50 -11.17
CA GLU A 179 42.07 46.97 -10.84
C GLU A 179 43.06 45.83 -10.56
N ALA A 180 42.56 44.65 -10.16
CA ALA A 180 43.39 43.48 -9.84
C ALA A 180 42.69 42.17 -10.26
N PRO A 181 42.68 41.84 -11.58
CA PRO A 181 41.91 40.71 -12.13
C PRO A 181 42.40 39.31 -11.68
N HIS A 182 43.54 39.27 -10.98
CA HIS A 182 44.18 38.06 -10.47
C HIS A 182 43.74 37.72 -9.04
N ILE A 183 42.97 38.58 -8.39
CA ILE A 183 42.44 38.37 -7.04
C ILE A 183 40.98 37.94 -7.15
N VAL A 184 40.63 36.88 -6.41
CA VAL A 184 39.26 36.38 -6.29
C VAL A 184 38.77 36.72 -4.89
N MET A 185 37.64 37.43 -4.82
CA MET A 185 37.02 37.85 -3.56
C MET A 185 35.62 37.25 -3.44
N PRO A 186 35.20 36.86 -2.21
CA PRO A 186 33.81 36.50 -1.96
C PRO A 186 32.92 37.75 -2.12
N ASP A 187 31.78 37.59 -2.79
CA ASP A 187 30.73 38.62 -2.90
C ASP A 187 29.98 38.68 -1.55
N GLU A 188 29.98 39.86 -0.88
CA GLU A 188 29.19 40.15 0.32
C GLU A 188 27.99 41.05 -0.01
#